data_AF-A0A3L7Y5P5-F1
#
_entry.id   AF-A0A3L7Y5P5-F1
#
_cell.length_a   1.000
_cell.length_b   1.000
_cell.length_c   1.000
_cell.angle_alpha   90.00
_cell.angle_beta   90.00
_cell.angle_gamma   90.00
#
_symmetry.space_group_name_H-M   'P 1'
#
loop_
_entity.id
_entity.type
_entity.pdbx_description
1 polymer ?
#
loop_
_entity_poly.entity_id
_entity_poly.type
_entity_poly.pdbx_seq_one_letter_code
_entity_poly.pdbx_strand_id
1 'polypeptide(L)'
;MTQLPEPLEQRVLLIIHDPLVDAQRRQCLHRALGWNDPDELASQYCTDVALASHGRVHYRIVERVLVDAFPAKLDGFTYTAEHYLDCWRSARGFHQPDAVDYMRLIQRFNILQRVHADEIDEVWLIAFPYAGYYESIMGGPDAFWCNAPPLANTGAAGRRFVIMGFNYERGPGEMLENLGHRTESIMAQVFAQVPA
;
A
#
# COMPACT_ATOMS: atom_id res chain seq x y z
N MET A 1 19.85 -23.42 -24.85
CA MET A 1 19.24 -22.11 -24.54
C MET A 1 18.32 -22.34 -23.37
N THR A 2 18.59 -21.74 -22.22
CA THR A 2 17.72 -21.84 -21.04
C THR A 2 16.46 -21.04 -21.33
N GLN A 3 15.31 -21.69 -21.35
CA GLN A 3 14.02 -21.02 -21.55
C GLN A 3 13.79 -20.08 -20.37
N LEU A 4 13.56 -18.80 -20.64
CA LEU A 4 13.18 -17.86 -19.59
C LEU A 4 11.83 -18.30 -19.00
N PRO A 5 11.62 -18.17 -17.68
CA PRO A 5 10.33 -18.50 -17.09
C PRO A 5 9.22 -17.65 -17.71
N GLU A 6 7.97 -18.08 -17.63
CA GLU A 6 6.84 -17.26 -18.09
C GLU A 6 6.78 -15.90 -17.36
N PRO A 7 6.22 -14.84 -17.96
CA PRO A 7 5.97 -13.58 -17.28
C PRO A 7 5.10 -13.79 -16.04
N LEU A 8 5.43 -13.08 -14.96
CA LEU A 8 4.70 -13.15 -13.70
C LEU A 8 3.56 -12.12 -13.70
N GLU A 9 2.33 -12.59 -13.54
CA GLU A 9 1.18 -11.74 -13.20
C GLU A 9 1.04 -11.68 -11.67
N GLN A 10 0.83 -10.48 -11.13
CA GLN A 10 0.58 -10.22 -9.71
C GLN A 10 -0.80 -9.59 -9.54
N ARG A 11 -1.71 -10.28 -8.85
CA ARG A 11 -3.08 -9.83 -8.60
C ARG A 11 -3.10 -8.86 -7.43
N VAL A 12 -3.58 -7.65 -7.66
CA VAL A 12 -3.55 -6.55 -6.68
C VAL A 12 -4.95 -6.23 -6.20
N LEU A 13 -5.11 -6.18 -4.88
CA LEU A 13 -6.20 -5.44 -4.23
C LEU A 13 -5.77 -3.98 -4.04
N LEU A 14 -6.39 -3.08 -4.79
CA LEU A 14 -6.15 -1.65 -4.66
C LEU A 14 -7.19 -1.02 -3.71
N ILE A 15 -6.75 -0.48 -2.58
CA ILE A 15 -7.59 0.23 -1.62
C ILE A 15 -7.15 1.69 -1.57
N ILE A 16 -8.06 2.59 -1.95
CA ILE A 16 -7.82 4.03 -1.98
C ILE A 16 -8.61 4.66 -0.82
N HIS A 17 -7.93 5.28 0.14
CA HIS A 17 -8.58 6.10 1.17
C HIS A 17 -8.54 7.56 0.72
N ASP A 18 -9.67 8.03 0.21
CA ASP A 18 -9.83 9.39 -0.34
C ASP A 18 -11.16 9.98 0.17
N PRO A 19 -11.17 10.43 1.43
CA PRO A 19 -12.40 10.84 2.11
C PRO A 19 -13.00 12.09 1.49
N LEU A 20 -14.33 12.20 1.53
CA LEU A 20 -15.06 13.42 1.21
C LEU A 20 -14.72 14.50 2.25
N VAL A 21 -14.35 15.68 1.75
CA VAL A 21 -14.03 16.84 2.59
C VAL A 21 -14.95 18.03 2.38
N ASP A 22 -15.71 18.01 1.28
CA ASP A 22 -16.82 18.93 1.05
C ASP A 22 -18.01 18.10 0.53
N ALA A 23 -18.98 17.86 1.41
CA ALA A 23 -20.18 17.10 1.07
C ALA A 23 -21.09 17.84 0.09
N GLN A 24 -21.10 19.18 0.10
CA GLN A 24 -21.93 19.98 -0.79
C GLN A 24 -21.39 19.94 -2.22
N ARG A 25 -20.07 20.00 -2.38
CA ARG A 25 -19.39 19.87 -3.68
C ARG A 25 -19.08 18.44 -4.09
N ARG A 26 -19.36 17.47 -3.21
CA ARG A 26 -18.98 16.05 -3.36
C ARG A 26 -17.51 15.89 -3.74
N GLN A 27 -16.65 16.68 -3.09
CA GLN A 27 -15.23 16.73 -3.41
C GLN A 27 -14.45 15.86 -2.43
N CYS A 28 -13.71 14.88 -2.96
CA CYS A 28 -12.76 14.09 -2.20
C CYS A 28 -11.47 14.86 -1.93
N LEU A 29 -10.74 14.40 -0.93
CA LEU A 29 -9.55 15.05 -0.38
C LEU A 29 -8.48 15.35 -1.44
N HIS A 30 -8.12 14.39 -2.31
CA HIS A 30 -7.07 14.63 -3.31
C HIS A 30 -7.42 15.80 -4.25
N ARG A 31 -8.69 15.88 -4.70
CA ARG A 31 -9.15 16.99 -5.56
C ARG A 31 -9.21 18.32 -4.82
N ALA A 32 -9.61 18.29 -3.56
CA ALA A 32 -9.70 19.51 -2.75
C ALA A 32 -8.32 20.15 -2.52
N LEU A 33 -7.27 19.34 -2.47
CA LEU A 33 -5.90 19.79 -2.23
C LEU A 33 -5.01 19.82 -3.48
N GLY A 34 -5.57 19.48 -4.66
CA GLY A 34 -4.84 19.50 -5.93
C GLY A 34 -3.73 18.45 -6.03
N TRP A 35 -3.92 17.31 -5.36
CA TRP A 35 -3.03 16.17 -5.41
C TRP A 35 -3.31 15.24 -6.60
N ASN A 36 -2.39 14.31 -6.84
CA ASN A 36 -2.48 13.40 -7.98
C ASN A 36 -3.71 12.48 -7.87
N ASP A 37 -4.23 12.07 -9.02
CA ASP A 37 -5.30 11.07 -9.05
C ASP A 37 -4.71 9.68 -8.70
N PRO A 38 -5.24 9.00 -7.67
CA PRO A 38 -4.69 7.73 -7.22
C PRO A 38 -4.85 6.58 -8.23
N ASP A 39 -5.85 6.64 -9.13
CA ASP A 39 -6.02 5.66 -10.19
C ASP A 39 -4.98 5.86 -11.30
N GLU A 40 -4.70 7.11 -11.66
CA GLU A 40 -3.62 7.46 -12.59
C GLU A 40 -2.26 7.01 -12.04
N LEU A 41 -1.99 7.26 -10.76
CA LEU A 41 -0.77 6.79 -10.09
C LEU A 41 -0.63 5.26 -10.14
N ALA A 42 -1.69 4.53 -9.79
CA ALA A 42 -1.68 3.07 -9.82
C ALA A 42 -1.44 2.54 -11.24
N SER A 43 -2.10 3.12 -12.25
CA SER A 43 -1.92 2.75 -13.65
C SER A 43 -0.50 3.03 -14.16
N GLN A 44 0.07 4.19 -13.80
CA GLN A 44 1.43 4.55 -14.18
C GLN A 44 2.44 3.61 -13.52
N TYR A 45 2.26 3.30 -12.24
CA TYR A 45 3.11 2.35 -11.52
C TYR A 45 3.08 0.95 -12.14
N CYS A 46 1.91 0.43 -12.54
CA CYS A 46 1.83 -0.83 -13.29
C CYS A 46 2.66 -0.78 -14.58
N THR A 47 2.57 0.33 -15.32
CA THR A 47 3.28 0.54 -16.59
C THR A 47 4.79 0.63 -16.38
N ASP A 48 5.23 1.39 -15.38
CA ASP A 48 6.64 1.59 -15.06
C ASP A 48 7.31 0.28 -14.63
N VAL A 49 6.63 -0.53 -13.82
CA VAL A 49 7.16 -1.85 -13.40
C VAL A 49 7.22 -2.82 -14.57
N ALA A 50 6.20 -2.83 -15.45
CA ALA A 50 6.24 -3.65 -16.65
C ALA A 50 7.41 -3.23 -17.57
N LEU A 51 7.66 -1.93 -17.73
CA LEU A 51 8.76 -1.41 -18.53
C LEU A 51 10.13 -1.75 -17.89
N ALA A 52 10.32 -1.44 -16.61
CA ALA A 52 11.56 -1.66 -15.88
C ALA A 52 11.92 -3.15 -15.80
N SER A 53 10.92 -4.03 -15.78
CA SER A 53 11.12 -5.48 -15.80
C SER A 53 11.26 -6.08 -17.19
N HIS A 54 11.22 -5.29 -18.28
CA HIS A 54 11.19 -5.78 -19.66
C HIS A 54 10.02 -6.73 -19.96
N GLY A 55 8.82 -6.43 -19.42
CA GLY A 55 7.61 -7.24 -19.60
C GLY A 55 7.65 -8.56 -18.84
N ARG A 56 8.40 -8.63 -17.73
CA ARG A 56 8.54 -9.84 -16.91
C ARG A 56 7.64 -9.85 -15.70
N VAL A 57 7.27 -8.67 -15.20
CA VAL A 57 6.35 -8.50 -14.07
C VAL A 57 5.20 -7.62 -14.52
N HIS A 58 3.98 -8.12 -14.36
CA HIS A 58 2.75 -7.41 -14.67
C HIS A 58 1.87 -7.37 -13.43
N TYR A 59 1.56 -6.17 -12.96
CA TYR A 59 0.52 -5.99 -11.96
C TYR A 59 -0.84 -5.92 -12.62
N ARG A 60 -1.80 -6.65 -12.05
CA ARG A 60 -3.20 -6.63 -12.46
C ARG A 60 -4.05 -6.29 -11.25
N ILE A 61 -4.66 -5.11 -11.26
CA ILE A 61 -5.64 -4.71 -10.24
C ILE A 61 -6.89 -5.56 -10.47
N VAL A 62 -7.12 -6.54 -9.60
CA VAL A 62 -8.27 -7.46 -9.68
C VAL A 62 -9.49 -6.88 -8.96
N GLU A 63 -9.27 -5.98 -8.02
CA GLU A 63 -10.32 -5.22 -7.37
C GLU A 63 -9.80 -3.84 -6.95
N ARG A 64 -10.65 -2.83 -7.15
CA ARG A 64 -10.44 -1.46 -6.69
C ARG A 64 -11.52 -1.11 -5.67
N VAL A 65 -11.11 -0.73 -4.47
CA VAL A 65 -11.98 -0.30 -3.38
C VAL A 65 -11.70 1.17 -3.06
N LEU A 66 -12.68 2.03 -3.33
CA LEU A 66 -12.63 3.43 -2.89
C LEU A 66 -13.29 3.57 -1.52
N VAL A 67 -12.55 4.13 -0.57
CA VAL A 67 -12.95 4.28 0.82
C VAL A 67 -13.13 5.75 1.14
N ASP A 68 -14.38 6.14 1.34
CA ASP A 68 -14.76 7.45 1.88
C ASP A 68 -14.59 7.46 3.42
N ALA A 69 -13.35 7.34 3.89
CA ALA A 69 -13.01 7.44 5.30
C ALA A 69 -11.51 7.68 5.50
N PHE A 70 -11.18 8.31 6.62
CA PHE A 70 -9.82 8.29 7.17
C PHE A 70 -9.61 6.92 7.86
N PRO A 71 -8.49 6.21 7.61
CA PRO A 71 -8.20 4.97 8.32
C PRO A 71 -7.88 5.26 9.79
N ALA A 72 -8.24 4.31 10.68
CA ALA A 72 -7.96 4.43 12.09
C ALA A 72 -6.47 4.17 12.38
N LYS A 73 -5.91 4.96 13.27
CA LYS A 73 -4.59 4.77 13.86
C LYS A 73 -4.59 3.60 14.82
N LEU A 74 -3.40 3.09 15.12
CA LEU A 74 -3.22 1.96 16.04
C LEU A 74 -3.75 2.25 17.45
N ASP A 75 -3.73 3.51 17.88
CA ASP A 75 -4.29 3.95 19.16
C ASP A 75 -5.79 4.27 19.10
N GLY A 76 -6.44 4.01 17.97
CA GLY A 76 -7.86 4.24 17.75
C GLY A 76 -8.20 5.66 17.27
N PHE A 77 -7.25 6.59 17.19
CA PHE A 77 -7.50 7.91 16.62
C PHE A 77 -7.95 7.80 15.16
N THR A 78 -8.88 8.63 14.72
CA THR A 78 -9.30 8.73 13.32
C THR A 78 -9.54 10.19 13.00
N TYR A 79 -8.92 10.70 11.93
CA TYR A 79 -9.17 12.06 11.49
C TYR A 79 -10.62 12.24 11.03
N THR A 80 -11.16 13.42 11.30
CA THR A 80 -12.29 13.96 10.55
C THR A 80 -11.76 14.82 9.41
N ALA A 81 -12.57 15.06 8.38
CA ALA A 81 -12.21 15.99 7.29
C ALA A 81 -11.79 17.38 7.80
N GLU A 82 -12.55 17.96 8.73
CA GLU A 82 -12.26 19.26 9.33
C GLU A 82 -10.89 19.27 10.03
N HIS A 83 -10.69 18.38 10.99
CA HIS A 83 -9.40 18.24 11.69
C HIS A 83 -8.23 18.04 10.73
N TYR A 84 -8.33 17.13 9.76
CA TYR A 84 -7.22 16.91 8.82
C TYR A 84 -6.89 18.16 8.01
N LEU A 85 -7.91 18.85 7.49
CA LEU A 85 -7.73 20.07 6.71
C LEU A 85 -7.16 21.22 7.56
N ASP A 86 -7.52 21.33 8.83
CA ASP A 86 -6.92 22.30 9.75
C ASP A 86 -5.44 22.02 10.01
N CYS A 87 -5.08 20.76 10.22
CA CYS A 87 -3.68 20.36 10.36
C CYS A 87 -2.89 20.66 9.08
N TRP A 88 -3.47 20.34 7.91
CA TRP A 88 -2.85 20.63 6.61
C TRP A 88 -2.64 22.12 6.38
N ARG A 89 -3.66 22.95 6.60
CA ARG A 89 -3.57 24.42 6.43
C ARG A 89 -2.57 25.06 7.39
N SER A 90 -2.48 24.56 8.62
CA SER A 90 -1.63 25.14 9.65
C SER A 90 -0.22 24.51 9.71
N ALA A 91 0.02 23.45 8.93
CA ALA A 91 1.25 22.66 8.93
C ALA A 91 1.67 22.15 10.33
N ARG A 92 0.70 21.89 11.21
CA ARG A 92 0.93 21.47 12.60
C ARG A 92 -0.28 20.70 13.13
N GLY A 93 -0.09 19.99 14.25
CA GLY A 93 -1.20 19.33 14.95
C GLY A 93 -1.59 17.97 14.37
N PHE A 94 -0.83 17.43 13.41
CA PHE A 94 -0.99 16.04 13.00
C PHE A 94 -0.82 15.10 14.20
N HIS A 95 -1.69 14.11 14.27
CA HIS A 95 -1.73 13.14 15.35
C HIS A 95 -0.43 12.33 15.45
N GLN A 96 -0.02 12.05 16.69
CA GLN A 96 1.08 11.15 17.00
C GLN A 96 0.65 10.24 18.17
N PRO A 97 0.94 8.93 18.11
CA PRO A 97 1.68 8.21 17.05
C PRO A 97 0.91 8.08 15.72
N ASP A 98 1.63 8.14 14.59
CA ASP A 98 1.00 8.18 13.25
C ASP A 98 0.63 6.80 12.68
N ALA A 99 1.10 5.68 13.26
CA ALA A 99 0.91 4.34 12.68
C ALA A 99 -0.56 3.95 12.49
N VAL A 100 -0.91 3.40 11.33
CA VAL A 100 -2.26 2.86 11.06
C VAL A 100 -2.49 1.54 11.80
N ASP A 101 -3.75 1.25 12.12
CA ASP A 101 -4.17 -0.09 12.53
C ASP A 101 -4.29 -1.04 11.32
N TYR A 102 -3.18 -1.70 10.96
CA TYR A 102 -3.13 -2.69 9.88
C TYR A 102 -4.06 -3.89 10.12
N MET A 103 -4.27 -4.30 11.37
CA MET A 103 -5.13 -5.45 11.65
C MET A 103 -6.59 -5.13 11.37
N ARG A 104 -7.02 -3.89 11.65
CA ARG A 104 -8.34 -3.41 11.26
C ARG A 104 -8.52 -3.35 9.74
N LEU A 105 -7.50 -2.97 8.98
CA LEU A 105 -7.54 -3.03 7.51
C LEU A 105 -7.65 -4.48 7.02
N ILE A 106 -6.83 -5.39 7.56
CA ILE A 106 -6.86 -6.82 7.23
C ILE A 106 -8.26 -7.39 7.43
N GLN A 107 -8.87 -7.14 8.59
CA GLN A 107 -10.20 -7.66 8.91
C GLN A 107 -11.27 -7.03 8.01
N ARG A 108 -11.24 -5.71 7.81
CA ARG A 108 -12.22 -4.98 7.01
C ARG A 108 -12.29 -5.48 5.56
N PHE A 109 -11.14 -5.80 4.97
CA PHE A 109 -11.04 -6.19 3.55
C PHE A 109 -10.79 -7.69 3.36
N ASN A 110 -10.90 -8.49 4.43
CA ASN A 110 -10.75 -9.95 4.41
C ASN A 110 -9.41 -10.42 3.80
N ILE A 111 -8.33 -9.65 4.00
CA ILE A 111 -7.09 -9.78 3.21
C ILE A 111 -6.48 -11.18 3.34
N LEU A 112 -6.42 -11.74 4.56
CA LEU A 112 -5.76 -13.04 4.77
C LEU A 112 -6.48 -14.16 4.01
N GLN A 113 -7.81 -14.20 4.08
CA GLN A 113 -8.62 -15.20 3.40
C GLN A 113 -8.47 -15.10 1.88
N ARG A 114 -8.39 -13.88 1.35
CA ARG A 114 -8.23 -13.64 -0.09
C ARG A 114 -6.84 -14.04 -0.59
N VAL A 115 -5.79 -13.78 0.19
CA VAL A 115 -4.44 -14.29 -0.11
C VAL A 115 -4.42 -15.81 -0.05
N HIS A 116 -5.01 -16.41 0.99
CA HIS A 116 -5.10 -17.85 1.17
C HIS A 116 -5.87 -18.54 0.02
N ALA A 117 -6.90 -17.89 -0.51
CA ALA A 117 -7.70 -18.38 -1.63
C ALA A 117 -7.10 -18.05 -3.01
N ASP A 118 -5.88 -17.50 -3.07
CA ASP A 118 -5.21 -17.06 -4.30
C ASP A 118 -6.01 -16.04 -5.14
N GLU A 119 -6.90 -15.29 -4.50
CA GLU A 119 -7.63 -14.20 -5.16
C GLU A 119 -6.75 -12.98 -5.37
N ILE A 120 -5.81 -12.73 -4.46
CA ILE A 120 -4.89 -11.59 -4.47
C ILE A 120 -3.49 -12.03 -4.05
N ASP A 121 -2.47 -11.37 -4.58
CA ASP A 121 -1.05 -11.61 -4.27
C ASP A 121 -0.44 -10.47 -3.46
N GLU A 122 -0.96 -9.26 -3.66
CA GLU A 122 -0.45 -8.03 -3.08
C GLU A 122 -1.60 -7.05 -2.79
N VAL A 123 -1.40 -6.19 -1.79
CA VAL A 123 -2.34 -5.13 -1.44
C VAL A 123 -1.67 -3.78 -1.62
N TRP A 124 -2.32 -2.85 -2.31
CA TRP A 124 -1.89 -1.46 -2.40
C TRP A 124 -2.83 -0.57 -1.61
N LEU A 125 -2.28 0.16 -0.64
CA LEU A 125 -2.98 1.20 0.10
C LEU A 125 -2.53 2.55 -0.44
N ILE A 126 -3.42 3.31 -1.07
CA ILE A 126 -3.13 4.68 -1.52
C ILE A 126 -3.93 5.65 -0.66
N ALA A 127 -3.27 6.63 -0.06
CA ALA A 127 -3.92 7.64 0.79
C ALA A 127 -3.17 8.98 0.78
N PHE A 128 -3.57 9.84 1.70
CA PHE A 128 -3.00 11.17 1.96
C PHE A 128 -1.79 11.10 2.90
N PRO A 129 -0.97 12.18 3.00
CA PRO A 129 0.08 12.31 4.01
C PRO A 129 -0.45 12.06 5.44
N TYR A 130 0.33 11.46 6.33
CA TYR A 130 -0.13 11.11 7.69
C TYR A 130 -1.33 10.14 7.73
N ALA A 131 -1.49 9.29 6.71
CA ALA A 131 -2.38 8.12 6.79
C ALA A 131 -1.81 7.01 7.69
N GLY A 132 -0.49 6.99 7.91
CA GLY A 132 0.18 6.05 8.82
C GLY A 132 0.65 4.76 8.17
N TYR A 133 0.79 4.74 6.85
CA TYR A 133 1.25 3.57 6.10
C TYR A 133 2.77 3.50 6.06
N TYR A 134 3.32 2.31 6.31
CA TYR A 134 4.65 1.95 5.86
C TYR A 134 4.69 1.84 4.33
N GLU A 135 5.84 2.15 3.73
CA GLU A 135 6.09 2.02 2.30
C GLU A 135 5.91 0.58 1.81
N SER A 136 6.40 -0.38 2.61
CA SER A 136 6.05 -1.80 2.48
C SER A 136 6.02 -2.47 3.85
N ILE A 137 5.21 -3.51 3.99
CA ILE A 137 5.17 -4.39 5.16
C ILE A 137 4.76 -5.80 4.73
N MET A 138 5.43 -6.81 5.29
CA MET A 138 5.17 -8.22 4.95
C MET A 138 4.28 -8.89 5.99
N GLY A 139 3.27 -9.62 5.52
CA GLY A 139 2.45 -10.54 6.32
C GLY A 139 2.59 -11.98 5.83
N GLY A 140 1.94 -12.90 6.54
CA GLY A 140 1.95 -14.34 6.28
C GLY A 140 2.88 -15.13 7.21
N PRO A 141 2.94 -16.46 7.06
CA PRO A 141 3.85 -17.31 7.82
C PRO A 141 5.31 -16.90 7.57
N ASP A 142 6.11 -16.92 8.64
CA ASP A 142 7.55 -16.60 8.62
C ASP A 142 7.86 -15.26 7.93
N ALA A 143 6.97 -14.27 8.07
CA ALA A 143 7.21 -12.91 7.60
C ALA A 143 8.46 -12.33 8.25
N PHE A 144 9.22 -11.56 7.48
CA PHE A 144 10.46 -10.92 7.92
C PHE A 144 10.43 -9.42 7.61
N TRP A 145 11.49 -8.71 7.97
CA TRP A 145 11.62 -7.28 7.70
C TRP A 145 11.45 -6.99 6.20
N CYS A 146 10.48 -6.15 5.85
CA CYS A 146 10.25 -5.71 4.48
C CYS A 146 9.96 -4.22 4.51
N ASN A 147 11.02 -3.44 4.68
CA ASN A 147 11.01 -2.01 5.02
C ASN A 147 10.19 -1.60 6.27
N ALA A 148 9.68 -2.58 7.00
CA ALA A 148 8.94 -2.43 8.24
C ALA A 148 9.05 -3.74 9.04
N PRO A 149 8.80 -3.70 10.36
CA PRO A 149 8.65 -4.90 11.17
C PRO A 149 7.58 -5.85 10.58
N PRO A 150 7.79 -7.18 10.60
CA PRO A 150 6.83 -8.12 10.04
C PRO A 150 5.48 -8.02 10.75
N LEU A 151 4.40 -8.13 9.97
CA LEU A 151 3.05 -7.97 10.47
C LEU A 151 2.59 -9.24 11.21
N ALA A 152 2.52 -9.16 12.53
CA ALA A 152 2.15 -10.27 13.40
C ALA A 152 0.70 -10.74 13.17
N ASN A 153 0.41 -11.98 13.58
CA ASN A 153 -0.95 -12.57 13.54
C ASN A 153 -1.56 -12.69 12.13
N THR A 154 -0.73 -12.81 11.09
CA THR A 154 -1.16 -12.92 9.69
C THR A 154 -0.95 -14.30 9.07
N GLY A 155 -0.59 -15.31 9.86
CA GLY A 155 -0.29 -16.67 9.39
C GLY A 155 -1.46 -17.37 8.68
N ALA A 156 -2.71 -16.96 8.93
CA ALA A 156 -3.89 -17.48 8.25
C ALA A 156 -3.91 -17.20 6.73
N ALA A 157 -3.04 -16.30 6.23
CA ALA A 157 -2.85 -16.11 4.80
C ALA A 157 -2.25 -17.34 4.09
N GLY A 158 -1.66 -18.29 4.81
CA GLY A 158 -1.09 -19.52 4.24
C GLY A 158 0.20 -19.33 3.41
N ARG A 159 0.49 -18.09 3.00
CA ARG A 159 1.72 -17.69 2.32
C ARG A 159 2.07 -16.23 2.63
N ARG A 160 3.33 -15.86 2.36
CA ARG A 160 3.78 -14.48 2.49
C ARG A 160 3.12 -13.60 1.43
N PHE A 161 2.78 -12.38 1.83
CA PHE A 161 2.28 -11.33 0.96
C PHE A 161 2.82 -9.98 1.43
N VAL A 162 2.78 -8.97 0.57
CA VAL A 162 3.20 -7.61 0.89
C VAL A 162 2.02 -6.66 0.80
N ILE A 163 1.96 -5.71 1.73
CA ILE A 163 1.12 -4.52 1.63
C ILE A 163 2.04 -3.35 1.30
N MET A 164 1.78 -2.67 0.18
CA MET A 164 2.47 -1.43 -0.22
C MET A 164 1.65 -0.22 0.25
N GLY A 165 2.31 0.77 0.83
CA GLY A 165 1.71 2.06 1.18
C GLY A 165 2.18 3.15 0.24
N PHE A 166 1.24 3.86 -0.38
CA PHE A 166 1.51 4.96 -1.31
C PHE A 166 0.77 6.23 -0.89
N ASN A 167 1.31 7.37 -1.28
CA ASN A 167 0.78 8.69 -0.95
C ASN A 167 0.46 9.45 -2.25
N TYR A 168 -0.81 9.83 -2.45
CA TYR A 168 -1.22 10.55 -3.66
C TYR A 168 -0.83 12.04 -3.69
N GLU A 169 -0.27 12.59 -2.59
CA GLU A 169 0.44 13.87 -2.61
C GLU A 169 1.81 13.77 -3.31
N ARG A 170 2.34 12.54 -3.47
CA ARG A 170 3.59 12.21 -4.15
C ARG A 170 3.34 11.62 -5.53
N GLY A 171 4.41 11.31 -6.27
CA GLY A 171 4.35 10.81 -7.64
C GLY A 171 4.74 9.33 -7.78
N PRO A 172 4.77 8.83 -9.02
CA PRO A 172 5.21 7.46 -9.32
C PRO A 172 6.66 7.16 -8.92
N GLY A 173 7.52 8.19 -8.86
CA GLY A 173 8.91 8.06 -8.43
C GLY A 173 9.01 7.47 -7.02
N GLU A 174 8.28 8.04 -6.06
CA GLU A 174 8.23 7.53 -4.69
C GLU A 174 7.60 6.13 -4.61
N MET A 175 6.63 5.81 -5.47
CA MET A 175 6.07 4.45 -5.52
C MET A 175 7.13 3.42 -5.97
N LEU A 176 8.00 3.80 -6.91
CA LEU A 176 9.13 2.98 -7.37
C LEU A 176 10.25 2.90 -6.31
N GLU A 177 10.50 3.97 -5.54
CA GLU A 177 11.41 3.93 -4.39
C GLU A 177 10.92 2.92 -3.34
N ASN A 178 9.62 2.92 -3.00
CA ASN A 178 9.02 1.93 -2.10
C ASN A 178 9.23 0.48 -2.60
N LEU A 179 9.10 0.26 -3.92
CA LEU A 179 9.41 -1.04 -4.54
C LEU A 179 10.88 -1.40 -4.41
N GLY A 180 11.78 -0.42 -4.54
CA GLY A 180 13.21 -0.58 -4.31
C GLY A 180 13.49 -1.13 -2.92
N HIS A 181 12.99 -0.46 -1.87
CA HIS A 181 13.18 -0.89 -0.48
C HIS A 181 12.63 -2.29 -0.18
N ARG A 182 11.45 -2.62 -0.72
CA ARG A 182 10.92 -3.99 -0.66
C ARG A 182 11.87 -4.98 -1.32
N THR A 183 12.36 -4.66 -2.53
CA THR A 183 13.23 -5.53 -3.31
C THR A 183 14.54 -5.77 -2.57
N GLU A 184 15.16 -4.72 -2.03
CA GLU A 184 16.37 -4.81 -1.19
C GLU A 184 16.15 -5.73 0.00
N SER A 185 15.03 -5.56 0.72
CA SER A 185 14.68 -6.40 1.88
C SER A 185 14.54 -7.89 1.49
N ILE A 186 13.86 -8.18 0.38
CA ILE A 186 13.67 -9.56 -0.10
C ILE A 186 15.01 -10.15 -0.55
N MET A 187 15.82 -9.40 -1.30
CA MET A 187 17.10 -9.89 -1.80
C MET A 187 18.10 -10.12 -0.66
N ALA A 188 18.10 -9.28 0.37
CA ALA A 188 18.87 -9.51 1.59
C ALA A 188 18.49 -10.84 2.26
N GLN A 189 17.20 -11.16 2.33
CA GLN A 189 16.74 -12.44 2.87
C GLN A 189 17.11 -13.64 1.98
N VAL A 190 16.98 -13.51 0.66
CA VAL A 190 17.34 -14.57 -0.31
C VAL A 190 18.82 -14.91 -0.22
N PHE A 191 19.68 -13.90 -0.07
CA PHE A 191 21.13 -14.07 -0.01
C PHE A 191 21.69 -14.21 1.41
N ALA A 192 20.85 -14.22 2.46
CA ALA A 192 21.29 -14.28 3.85
C ALA A 192 22.15 -15.51 4.20
N GLN A 193 22.06 -16.57 3.40
CA GLN A 193 22.80 -17.82 3.59
C GLN A 193 23.86 -18.08 2.52
N VAL A 194 24.10 -17.13 1.61
CA VAL A 194 25.16 -17.25 0.62
C VAL A 194 26.49 -16.84 1.27
N PRO A 195 27.50 -17.73 1.31
CA PRO A 195 28.81 -17.38 1.84
C PRO A 195 29.44 -16.21 1.08
N ALA A 196 30.17 -15.36 1.80
CA ALA A 196 30.94 -14.25 1.22
C ALA A 196 32.13 -14.75 0.38
#